data_AF-A0A973E6C7-F1
#
_entry.id   AF-A0A973E6C7-F1
#
_cell.length_a   1.000
_cell.length_b   1.000
_cell.length_c   1.000
_cell.angle_alpha   90.00
_cell.angle_beta   90.00
_cell.angle_gamma   90.00
#
_symmetry.space_group_name_H-M   'P 1'
#
loop_
_entity.id
_entity.type
_entity.pdbx_description
1 polymer ?
#
loop_
_entity_poly.entity_id
_entity_poly.type
_entity_poly.pdbx_seq_one_letter_code
_entity_poly.pdbx_strand_id
1 'polypeptide(L)'
;FDHLTVALLGIGTLEPSRFLARSGNTFSDTELADLAASGAVGDVCLRFFDAQGRLVDHPLNQRVVAISPETLQRVPRLIGVAGGAQKIEAIRAAALGGWIRVLVTDTFTAERLAAKTVAAPIVPSATSLAP
;
A
#
# COMPACT_ATOMS: atom_id res chain seq x y z
N PHE A 1 8.85 -2.32 17.22
CA PHE A 1 8.21 -1.14 16.59
C PHE A 1 6.96 -0.70 17.37
N ASP A 2 6.86 -1.06 18.66
CA ASP A 2 5.56 -1.11 19.37
C ASP A 2 5.06 0.24 19.90
N HIS A 3 5.87 1.29 19.80
CA HIS A 3 5.53 2.65 20.24
C HIS A 3 5.43 3.64 19.07
N LEU A 4 5.34 3.15 17.83
CA LEU A 4 5.15 4.02 16.67
C LEU A 4 3.78 4.70 16.74
N THR A 5 3.79 6.03 16.72
CA THR A 5 2.56 6.85 16.63
C THR A 5 2.23 7.21 15.19
N VAL A 6 3.25 7.29 14.33
CA VAL A 6 3.15 7.62 12.91
C VAL A 6 4.13 6.75 12.12
N ALA A 7 3.71 6.29 10.93
CA ALA A 7 4.60 5.71 9.93
C ALA A 7 4.40 6.41 8.58
N LEU A 8 5.51 6.78 7.95
CA LEU A 8 5.55 7.31 6.58
C LEU A 8 6.05 6.20 5.66
N LEU A 9 5.24 5.81 4.68
CA LEU A 9 5.41 4.60 3.90
C LEU A 9 5.42 4.91 2.41
N GLY A 10 6.30 4.24 1.66
CA GLY A 10 6.12 4.08 0.22
C GLY A 10 5.14 2.94 -0.08
N ILE A 11 4.49 2.99 -1.24
CA ILE A 11 3.68 1.88 -1.77
C ILE A 11 4.38 1.36 -3.02
N GLY A 12 4.72 0.08 -3.00
CA GLY A 12 5.43 -0.63 -4.04
C GLY A 12 4.50 -1.39 -4.98
N THR A 13 5.01 -1.66 -6.18
CA THR A 13 4.48 -2.62 -7.14
C THR A 13 5.45 -3.81 -7.19
N LEU A 14 4.99 -4.96 -7.68
CA LEU A 14 5.88 -6.12 -7.81
C LEU A 14 7.05 -5.88 -8.77
N GLU A 15 6.81 -5.14 -9.84
CA GLU A 15 7.88 -4.76 -10.75
C GLU A 15 8.78 -3.71 -10.08
N PRO A 16 10.08 -4.01 -9.87
CA PRO A 16 10.99 -3.09 -9.21
C PRO A 16 11.30 -1.90 -10.12
N SER A 17 11.52 -0.74 -9.50
CA SER A 17 12.04 0.41 -10.26
C SER A 17 13.43 0.09 -10.85
N ARG A 18 13.78 0.74 -11.97
CA ARG A 18 15.11 0.56 -12.60
C ARG A 18 16.27 0.81 -11.64
N PHE A 19 16.14 1.77 -10.73
CA PHE A 19 17.17 2.06 -9.73
C PHE A 19 17.29 0.94 -8.70
N LEU A 20 16.15 0.41 -8.24
CA LEU A 20 16.12 -0.70 -7.30
C LEU A 20 16.68 -1.99 -7.93
N ALA A 21 16.26 -2.32 -9.16
CA ALA A 21 16.80 -3.44 -9.93
C ALA A 21 18.33 -3.36 -10.10
N ARG A 22 18.85 -2.18 -10.45
CA ARG A 22 20.29 -1.96 -10.60
C ARG A 22 21.09 -2.04 -9.31
N SER A 23 20.45 -1.84 -8.15
CA SER A 23 21.13 -1.94 -6.85
C SER A 23 21.45 -3.39 -6.46
N GLY A 24 20.85 -4.38 -7.13
CA GLY A 24 20.94 -5.79 -6.74
C GLY A 24 20.11 -6.15 -5.50
N ASN A 25 19.44 -5.18 -4.87
CA ASN A 25 18.58 -5.40 -3.71
C ASN A 25 17.12 -5.70 -4.14
N THR A 26 16.95 -6.72 -4.97
CA THR A 26 15.64 -7.18 -5.45
C THR A 26 15.51 -8.69 -5.32
N PHE A 27 14.27 -9.17 -5.32
CA PHE A 27 14.00 -10.57 -5.61
C PHE A 27 14.35 -10.89 -7.06
N SER A 28 14.61 -12.16 -7.32
CA SER A 28 14.78 -12.66 -8.69
C SER A 28 13.48 -12.59 -9.48
N ASP A 29 13.58 -12.58 -10.80
CA ASP A 29 12.40 -12.55 -11.68
C ASP A 29 11.47 -13.76 -11.44
N THR A 30 12.05 -14.92 -11.13
CA THR A 30 11.29 -16.13 -10.78
C THR A 30 10.50 -15.96 -9.49
N GLU A 31 11.13 -15.38 -8.45
CA GLU A 31 10.46 -15.12 -7.16
C GLU A 31 9.35 -14.07 -7.30
N LEU A 32 9.56 -13.05 -8.14
CA LEU A 32 8.55 -12.03 -8.42
C LEU A 32 7.38 -12.60 -9.23
N ALA A 33 7.66 -13.50 -10.19
CA ALA A 33 6.64 -14.19 -10.96
C ALA A 33 5.80 -15.13 -10.07
N ASP A 34 6.43 -15.89 -9.19
CA ASP A 34 5.75 -16.77 -8.24
C ASP A 34 4.87 -15.98 -7.26
N LEU A 35 5.37 -14.83 -6.80
CA LEU A 35 4.64 -13.92 -5.93
C LEU A 35 3.44 -13.28 -6.65
N ALA A 36 3.59 -12.91 -7.92
CA ALA A 36 2.49 -12.43 -8.77
C ALA A 36 1.44 -13.53 -9.01
N ALA A 37 1.87 -14.77 -9.26
CA ALA A 37 0.99 -15.92 -9.41
C ALA A 37 0.21 -16.23 -8.12
N SER A 38 0.77 -15.87 -6.97
CA SER A 38 0.11 -15.93 -5.66
C SER A 38 -0.89 -14.78 -5.42
N GLY A 39 -1.09 -13.90 -6.41
CA GLY A 39 -2.10 -12.85 -6.39
C GLY A 39 -1.64 -11.51 -5.81
N ALA A 40 -0.34 -11.33 -5.54
CA ALA A 40 0.16 -10.07 -5.03
C ALA A 40 0.05 -8.95 -6.07
N VAL A 41 -0.33 -7.76 -5.63
CA VAL A 41 -0.46 -6.57 -6.51
C VAL A 41 0.40 -5.39 -6.06
N GLY A 42 0.91 -5.44 -4.83
CA GLY A 42 1.77 -4.42 -4.27
C GLY A 42 2.23 -4.75 -2.86
N ASP A 43 2.99 -3.83 -2.27
CA ASP A 43 3.50 -3.98 -0.92
C ASP A 43 3.62 -2.65 -0.17
N VAL A 44 3.68 -2.77 1.15
CA VAL A 44 4.26 -1.76 2.04
C VAL A 44 5.29 -2.44 2.92
N CYS A 45 6.49 -1.89 3.04
CA CYS A 45 7.58 -2.49 3.83
C CYS A 45 7.83 -3.97 3.48
N LEU A 46 7.72 -4.37 2.21
CA LEU A 46 7.83 -5.76 1.76
C LEU A 46 6.79 -6.71 2.39
N ARG A 47 5.64 -6.16 2.79
CA ARG A 47 4.42 -6.91 3.12
C ARG A 47 3.51 -6.89 1.90
N PHE A 48 3.57 -7.98 1.15
CA PHE A 48 2.84 -8.14 -0.09
C PHE A 48 1.36 -8.44 0.17
N PHE A 49 0.48 -7.78 -0.56
CA PHE A 49 -0.96 -7.95 -0.45
C PHE A 49 -1.63 -8.14 -1.81
N ASP A 50 -2.78 -8.81 -1.79
CA ASP A 50 -3.63 -9.04 -2.95
C ASP A 50 -4.48 -7.80 -3.32
N ALA A 51 -5.27 -7.89 -4.39
CA ALA A 51 -6.13 -6.80 -4.85
C ALA A 51 -7.21 -6.36 -3.85
N GLN A 52 -7.49 -7.16 -2.82
CA GLN A 52 -8.40 -6.80 -1.71
C GLN A 52 -7.64 -6.31 -0.47
N GLY A 53 -6.31 -6.18 -0.56
CA GLY A 53 -5.46 -5.75 0.52
C GLY A 53 -5.20 -6.82 1.58
N ARG A 54 -5.49 -8.10 1.30
CA ARG A 54 -5.16 -9.20 2.23
C ARG A 54 -3.71 -9.60 2.04
N LEU A 55 -3.03 -9.93 3.14
CA LEU A 55 -1.64 -10.39 3.08
C LEU A 55 -1.56 -11.67 2.24
N VAL A 56 -0.63 -11.72 1.30
CA VAL A 56 -0.36 -12.91 0.50
C VAL A 56 0.50 -13.87 1.31
N ASP A 57 0.06 -15.12 1.47
CA ASP A 57 0.86 -16.17 2.11
C ASP A 57 1.93 -16.68 1.14
N HIS A 58 3.18 -16.29 1.37
CA HIS A 58 4.29 -16.59 0.48
C HIS A 58 5.61 -16.77 1.26
N PRO A 59 6.48 -17.73 0.88
CA PRO A 59 7.75 -17.97 1.57
C PRO A 59 8.69 -16.75 1.66
N LEU A 60 8.61 -15.83 0.69
CA LEU A 60 9.41 -14.59 0.73
C LEU A 60 9.15 -13.74 1.97
N ASN A 61 7.95 -13.80 2.56
CA ASN A 61 7.63 -13.04 3.76
C ASN A 61 8.50 -13.44 4.96
N GLN A 62 9.04 -14.67 4.96
CA GLN A 62 9.92 -15.20 6.01
C GLN A 62 11.38 -14.80 5.82
N ARG A 63 11.74 -14.26 4.64
CA ARG A 63 13.10 -13.90 4.26
C ARG A 63 13.39 -12.40 4.38
N VAL A 64 12.40 -11.60 4.76
CA VAL A 64 12.54 -10.14 4.85
C VAL A 64 12.63 -9.69 6.31
N VAL A 65 13.59 -8.79 6.58
CA VAL A 65 13.67 -8.08 7.86
C VAL A 65 12.84 -6.81 7.76
N ALA A 66 11.59 -6.89 8.19
CA ALA A 66 10.64 -5.77 8.13
C ALA A 66 9.71 -5.79 9.35
N ILE A 67 9.05 -4.65 9.62
CA ILE A 67 7.99 -4.58 10.62
C ILE A 67 6.92 -5.65 10.37
N SER A 68 6.41 -6.29 11.41
CA SER A 68 5.35 -7.29 11.23
C SER A 68 4.04 -6.62 10.79
N PRO A 69 3.20 -7.29 9.97
CA PRO A 69 1.87 -6.79 9.61
C PRO A 69 1.05 -6.33 10.82
N GLU A 70 1.02 -7.13 11.88
CA GLU A 70 0.23 -6.89 13.09
C GLU A 70 0.73 -5.65 13.83
N THR A 71 2.05 -5.44 13.86
CA THR A 71 2.64 -4.26 14.49
C THR A 71 2.41 -3.01 13.66
N LEU A 72 2.52 -3.11 12.33
CA LEU A 72 2.26 -1.99 11.43
C LEU A 72 0.78 -1.55 11.49
N GLN A 73 -0.16 -2.49 11.47
CA GLN A 73 -1.59 -2.17 11.52
C GLN A 73 -2.03 -1.50 12.83
N ARG A 74 -1.31 -1.73 13.93
CA ARG A 74 -1.51 -1.06 15.23
C ARG A 74 -1.06 0.40 15.25
N VAL A 75 -0.23 0.85 14.32
CA VAL A 75 0.23 2.24 14.27
C VAL A 75 -0.96 3.16 13.99
N PRO A 76 -1.25 4.17 14.84
CA PRO A 76 -2.44 5.01 14.69
C PRO A 76 -2.50 5.76 13.35
N ARG A 77 -1.36 6.28 12.87
CA ARG A 77 -1.29 7.07 11.63
C ARG A 77 -0.35 6.43 10.61
N LEU A 78 -0.93 5.83 9.57
CA LEU A 78 -0.21 5.25 8.44
C LEU A 78 -0.36 6.16 7.21
N ILE A 79 0.72 6.86 6.86
CA ILE A 79 0.73 7.82 5.75
C ILE A 79 1.46 7.17 4.57
N GLY A 80 0.72 6.84 3.52
CA GLY A 80 1.27 6.37 2.25
C GLY A 80 1.63 7.54 1.32
N VAL A 81 2.81 7.50 0.73
CA VAL A 81 3.25 8.45 -0.30
C VAL A 81 3.54 7.66 -1.57
N ALA A 82 2.66 7.78 -2.57
CA ALA A 82 2.81 7.08 -3.84
C ALA A 82 1.94 7.72 -4.92
N GLY A 83 2.34 7.55 -6.17
CA GLY A 83 1.65 8.10 -7.33
C GLY A 83 2.12 7.45 -8.63
N GLY A 84 1.39 7.73 -9.72
CA GLY A 84 1.63 7.22 -11.06
C GLY A 84 0.69 6.08 -11.48
N ALA A 85 0.50 5.96 -12.80
CA ALA A 85 -0.40 4.99 -13.42
C ALA A 85 -0.14 3.54 -13.02
N GLN A 86 1.13 3.17 -12.93
CA GLN A 86 1.60 1.83 -12.58
C GLN A 86 1.24 1.42 -11.15
N LYS A 87 0.94 2.39 -10.26
CA LYS A 87 0.68 2.12 -8.83
C LYS A 87 -0.80 2.11 -8.45
N ILE A 88 -1.71 2.39 -9.39
CA ILE A 88 -3.14 2.58 -9.07
C ILE A 88 -3.72 1.36 -8.35
N GLU A 89 -3.43 0.16 -8.83
CA GLU A 89 -3.94 -1.07 -8.23
C GLU A 89 -3.34 -1.30 -6.84
N ALA A 90 -2.01 -1.18 -6.69
CA ALA A 90 -1.32 -1.31 -5.42
C ALA A 90 -1.83 -0.30 -4.37
N ILE A 91 -2.04 0.97 -4.76
CA ILE A 91 -2.54 2.02 -3.86
C ILE A 91 -3.98 1.71 -3.43
N ARG A 92 -4.83 1.26 -4.37
CA ARG A 92 -6.20 0.85 -4.06
C ARG A 92 -6.22 -0.31 -3.07
N ALA A 93 -5.43 -1.34 -3.31
CA ALA A 93 -5.32 -2.50 -2.43
C ALA A 93 -4.77 -2.12 -1.05
N ALA A 94 -3.75 -1.27 -0.99
CA ALA A 94 -3.20 -0.75 0.26
C ALA A 94 -4.27 -0.02 1.10
N ALA A 95 -5.08 0.81 0.45
CA ALA A 95 -6.19 1.51 1.11
C ALA A 95 -7.28 0.54 1.59
N LEU A 96 -7.69 -0.43 0.76
CA LEU A 96 -8.70 -1.44 1.12
C LEU A 96 -8.26 -2.33 2.29
N GLY A 97 -6.99 -2.72 2.31
CA GLY A 97 -6.41 -3.56 3.36
C GLY A 97 -6.02 -2.82 4.64
N GLY A 98 -6.24 -1.50 4.70
CA GLY A 98 -5.86 -0.68 5.86
C GLY A 98 -4.35 -0.54 6.08
N TRP A 99 -3.54 -0.82 5.06
CA TRP A 99 -2.09 -0.65 5.07
C TRP A 99 -1.66 0.82 5.07
N ILE A 100 -2.57 1.69 4.63
CA ILE A 100 -2.49 3.14 4.75
C ILE A 100 -3.83 3.69 5.22
N ARG A 101 -3.80 4.83 5.92
CA ARG A 101 -4.98 5.57 6.37
C ARG A 101 -5.03 6.98 5.81
N VAL A 102 -3.87 7.51 5.45
CA VAL A 102 -3.70 8.80 4.76
C VAL A 102 -2.90 8.53 3.49
N LEU A 103 -3.35 9.09 2.37
CA LEU A 103 -2.64 9.02 1.09
C LEU A 103 -2.17 10.42 0.67
N VAL A 104 -0.89 10.55 0.37
CA VAL A 104 -0.30 11.68 -0.36
C VAL A 104 0.04 11.19 -1.76
N THR A 105 -0.58 11.79 -2.77
CA THR A 105 -0.49 11.36 -4.17
C THR A 105 -0.62 12.54 -5.14
N ASP A 106 -0.37 12.30 -6.43
CA ASP A 106 -0.59 13.28 -7.51
C ASP A 106 -2.05 13.29 -7.99
N THR A 107 -2.45 14.38 -8.65
CA THR A 107 -3.82 14.58 -9.15
C THR A 107 -4.27 13.46 -10.09
N PHE A 108 -3.39 13.01 -10.99
CA PHE A 108 -3.69 11.96 -11.96
C PHE A 108 -4.09 10.64 -11.26
N THR A 109 -3.40 10.31 -10.18
CA THR A 109 -3.64 9.09 -9.39
C THR A 109 -4.88 9.25 -8.52
N ALA A 110 -5.03 10.40 -7.86
CA ALA A 110 -6.21 10.71 -7.05
C ALA A 110 -7.51 10.59 -7.87
N GLU A 111 -7.55 11.19 -9.06
CA GLU A 111 -8.71 11.12 -9.96
C GLU A 111 -9.06 9.68 -10.33
N ARG A 112 -8.07 8.84 -10.64
CA ARG A 112 -8.30 7.43 -11.03
C ARG A 112 -8.69 6.53 -9.85
N LEU A 113 -8.24 6.86 -8.66
CA LEU A 113 -8.67 6.16 -7.44
C LEU A 113 -10.10 6.54 -7.07
N ALA A 114 -10.45 7.82 -7.18
CA ALA A 114 -11.79 8.35 -6.94
C ALA A 114 -12.80 7.97 -8.05
N ALA A 115 -12.33 7.71 -9.27
CA ALA A 115 -13.17 7.26 -10.36
C ALA A 115 -13.63 5.80 -10.15
N LYS A 116 -14.83 5.60 -9.58
CA LYS A 116 -15.77 4.50 -9.92
C LYS A 116 -17.14 4.64 -9.24
N THR A 117 -18.20 4.57 -10.06
CA THR A 117 -19.67 4.60 -9.79
C THR A 117 -20.15 5.75 -8.89
N VAL A 118 -21.17 6.49 -9.36
CA VAL A 118 -21.87 7.52 -8.59
C VAL A 118 -22.31 6.96 -7.23
N ALA A 119 -21.51 7.19 -6.20
CA ALA A 119 -21.95 7.19 -4.82
C ALA A 119 -22.27 8.65 -4.49
N ALA A 120 -23.47 8.89 -3.98
CA ALA A 120 -24.03 10.21 -3.70
C ALA A 120 -23.04 11.10 -2.91
N PRO A 121 -23.06 12.43 -3.13
CA PRO A 121 -22.12 13.35 -2.49
C PRO A 121 -22.15 13.18 -0.97
N ILE A 122 -20.96 13.04 -0.39
CA ILE A 122 -20.77 13.13 1.06
C ILE A 122 -21.07 14.57 1.44
N VAL A 123 -22.27 14.81 1.94
CA VAL A 123 -22.62 16.08 2.61
C VAL A 123 -21.91 16.05 3.97
N PRO A 124 -21.03 17.01 4.28
CA PRO A 124 -20.45 17.09 5.62
C PRO A 124 -21.59 17.29 6.62
N SER A 125 -21.75 16.39 7.59
CA SER A 125 -22.68 16.60 8.69
C SER A 125 -22.23 17.84 9.46
N ALA A 126 -23.06 18.89 9.42
CA ALA A 126 -22.89 20.07 10.25
C ALA A 126 -23.09 19.69 11.72
N THR A 127 -22.02 19.27 12.38
CA THR A 127 -21.96 19.02 13.82
C THR A 127 -20.48 19.05 14.19
N SER A 128 -19.94 19.93 15.02
CA SER A 128 -20.46 21.05 15.78
C SER A 128 -19.19 21.84 16.12
N LEU A 129 -19.05 23.06 15.60
CA LEU A 129 -18.30 24.08 16.33
C LEU A 129 -19.27 24.54 17.42
N ALA A 130 -19.00 24.12 18.64
CA ALA A 130 -19.55 24.74 19.84
C ALA A 130 -18.36 25.19 20.71
N PRO A 131 -18.55 26.28 21.45
CA PRO A 131 -17.61 27.39 21.58
C PRO A 131 -16.41 27.15 22.48
#